data_AF-A0A383EJV1-F1
#
_entry.id   AF-A0A383EJV1-F1
#
_cell.length_a   1.000
_cell.length_b   1.000
_cell.length_c   1.000
_cell.angle_alpha   90.00
_cell.angle_beta   90.00
_cell.angle_gamma   90.00
#
_symmetry.space_group_name_H-M   'P 1'
#
loop_
_entity.id
_entity.type
_entity.pdbx_description
1 polymer ?
#
loop_
_entity_poly.entity_id
_entity_poly.type
_entity_poly.pdbx_seq_one_letter_code
_entity_poly.pdbx_strand_id
1 'polypeptide(L)'
;MLVWRTPTLEELMLLGLTALLATSGHYCMTRALKAADVSAVQPFTFLQLVWATILGLVLFGERPDLWIWLGGAVIVGSATWMAHQEVRSIRRDRQTR
;
A
#
# COMPACT_ATOMS: atom_id res chain seq x y z
N MET A 1 -6.83 -32.54 15.15
CA MET A 1 -5.45 -32.86 15.56
C MET A 1 -4.52 -31.94 14.78
N LEU A 2 -3.70 -31.11 15.46
CA LEU A 2 -2.65 -30.35 14.76
C LEU A 2 -1.49 -31.31 14.45
N VAL A 3 -1.32 -31.67 13.18
CA VAL A 3 -0.15 -32.41 12.71
C VAL A 3 0.91 -31.37 12.35
N TRP A 4 1.84 -31.13 13.26
CA TRP A 4 2.99 -30.27 12.99
C TRP A 4 3.85 -30.89 11.87
N ARG A 5 4.10 -30.12 10.82
CA ARG A 5 5.02 -30.48 9.74
C ARG A 5 6.19 -29.51 9.82
N THR A 6 7.41 -30.02 9.95
CA THR A 6 8.61 -29.18 9.96
C THR A 6 8.73 -28.48 8.61
N PRO A 7 8.76 -27.13 8.58
CA PRO A 7 8.89 -26.40 7.33
C PRO A 7 10.20 -26.75 6.64
N THR A 8 10.13 -26.85 5.33
CA THR A 8 11.29 -27.07 4.47
C THR A 8 12.19 -25.84 4.45
N LEU A 9 13.45 -26.00 4.05
CA LEU A 9 14.40 -24.88 3.99
C LEU A 9 13.93 -23.76 3.05
N GLU A 10 13.26 -24.12 1.95
CA GLU A 10 12.66 -23.18 1.00
C GLU A 10 11.54 -22.35 1.62
N GLU A 11 10.60 -22.98 2.33
CA GLU A 11 9.53 -22.28 3.06
C GLU A 11 10.11 -21.34 4.13
N LEU A 12 11.19 -21.76 4.81
CA LEU A 12 11.90 -20.96 5.79
C LEU A 12 12.57 -19.72 5.17
N MET A 13 13.16 -19.87 3.97
CA MET A 13 13.73 -18.75 3.23
C MET A 13 12.64 -17.77 2.77
N LEU A 14 11.52 -18.26 2.24
CA LEU A 14 10.39 -17.42 1.84
C LEU A 14 9.80 -16.67 3.05
N LEU A 15 9.65 -17.35 4.19
CA LEU A 15 9.22 -16.71 5.44
C LEU A 15 10.22 -15.64 5.90
N GLY A 16 11.53 -15.91 5.82
CA GLY A 16 12.56 -14.91 6.11
C GLY A 16 12.45 -13.69 5.20
N LEU A 17 12.27 -13.90 3.89
CA LEU A 17 12.14 -12.83 2.91
C LEU A 17 10.87 -11.98 3.16
N THR A 18 9.73 -12.64 3.40
CA THR A 18 8.47 -11.94 3.73
C THR A 18 8.60 -11.13 5.02
N ALA A 19 9.26 -11.67 6.05
CA ALA A 19 9.50 -10.94 7.29
C ALA A 19 10.39 -9.69 7.08
N LEU A 20 11.44 -9.80 6.27
CA LEU A 20 12.31 -8.66 5.93
C LEU A 20 11.56 -7.57 5.15
N LEU A 21 10.77 -7.96 4.14
CA LEU A 21 9.95 -7.04 3.36
C LEU A 21 8.87 -6.36 4.21
N ALA A 22 8.17 -7.11 5.05
CA ALA A 22 7.16 -6.56 5.95
C ALA A 22 7.77 -5.60 6.98
N THR A 23 8.90 -5.98 7.57
CA THR A 23 9.59 -5.13 8.57
C THR A 23 10.12 -3.85 7.95
N SER A 24 10.74 -3.93 6.78
CA SER A 24 11.23 -2.75 6.05
C SER A 24 10.09 -1.83 5.60
N GLY A 25 8.95 -2.39 5.17
CA GLY A 25 7.73 -1.65 4.87
C GLY A 25 7.20 -0.89 6.09
N HIS A 26 7.06 -1.55 7.24
CA HIS A 26 6.64 -0.90 8.48
C HIS A 26 7.63 0.16 8.97
N TYR A 27 8.93 -0.09 8.81
CA TYR A 27 9.96 0.89 9.15
C TYR A 27 9.84 2.13 8.27
N CYS A 28 9.67 1.96 6.96
CA CYS A 28 9.44 3.06 6.02
C CYS A 28 8.18 3.86 6.38
N MET A 29 7.07 3.17 6.67
CA MET A 29 5.82 3.80 7.12
C MET A 29 6.03 4.65 8.38
N THR A 30 6.72 4.09 9.38
CA THR A 30 7.02 4.80 10.64
C THR A 30 7.88 6.04 10.40
N ARG A 31 8.83 5.97 9.45
CA ARG A 31 9.66 7.11 9.06
C ARG A 31 8.86 8.16 8.29
N ALA A 32 7.95 7.76 7.40
CA ALA A 32 7.07 8.67 6.67
C ALA A 32 6.16 9.47 7.61
N LEU A 33 5.56 8.81 8.61
CA LEU A 33 4.73 9.45 9.64
C LEU A 33 5.50 10.43 10.53
N LYS A 34 6.83 10.27 10.65
CA LYS A 34 7.69 11.24 11.36
C LYS A 34 8.11 12.42 10.49
N ALA A 35 8.09 12.28 9.16
CA ALA A 35 8.61 13.27 8.23
C ALA A 35 7.51 14.15 7.61
N ALA A 36 6.28 13.66 7.53
CA ALA A 36 5.13 14.36 6.94
C ALA A 36 3.88 14.22 7.81
N ASP A 37 2.96 15.17 7.67
CA ASP A 37 1.66 15.11 8.33
C ASP A 37 0.87 13.87 7.92
N VAL A 38 0.10 13.32 8.86
CA VAL A 38 -0.68 12.08 8.67
C VAL A 38 -1.62 12.17 7.46
N SER A 39 -2.14 13.37 7.17
CA SER A 39 -3.00 13.63 6.01
C SER A 39 -2.29 13.43 4.67
N ALA A 40 -0.98 13.68 4.60
CA ALA A 40 -0.17 13.43 3.40
C ALA A 40 0.16 11.93 3.22
N VAL A 41 0.20 11.17 4.32
CA VAL A 41 0.48 9.72 4.31
C VAL A 41 -0.77 8.89 4.04
N GLN A 42 -1.96 9.35 4.47
CA GLN A 42 -3.25 8.68 4.20
C GLN A 42 -3.47 8.20 2.76
N PRO A 43 -3.19 9.00 1.71
CA PRO A 43 -3.26 8.54 0.31
C PRO A 43 -2.53 7.23 0.03
N PHE A 44 -1.34 7.05 0.61
CA PHE A 44 -0.50 5.88 0.38
C PHE A 44 -1.10 4.61 0.99
N THR A 45 -1.80 4.73 2.13
CA THR A 45 -2.52 3.61 2.74
C THR A 45 -3.64 3.10 1.82
N PHE A 46 -4.36 3.99 1.14
CA PHE A 46 -5.37 3.57 0.16
C PHE A 46 -4.75 2.94 -1.09
N LEU A 47 -3.58 3.43 -1.52
CA LEU A 47 -2.83 2.85 -2.63
C LEU A 47 -2.38 1.41 -2.34
N GLN A 48 -2.14 1.05 -1.07
CA GLN A 48 -1.87 -0.33 -0.68
C GLN A 48 -2.99 -1.29 -1.11
N LEU A 49 -4.25 -0.85 -1.01
CA LEU A 49 -5.40 -1.66 -1.44
C LEU A 49 -5.37 -1.93 -2.95
N VAL A 50 -5.03 -0.90 -3.75
CA VAL A 50 -4.87 -1.00 -5.21
C VAL A 50 -3.78 -2.01 -5.55
N TRP A 51 -2.61 -1.90 -4.92
CA TRP A 51 -1.52 -2.85 -5.12
C TRP A 51 -1.89 -4.27 -4.70
N ALA A 52 -2.58 -4.44 -3.57
CA ALA A 52 -3.04 -5.75 -3.12
C ALA A 52 -3.99 -6.39 -4.14
N THR A 53 -4.92 -5.61 -4.72
CA THR A 53 -5.81 -6.11 -5.79
C THR A 53 -5.05 -6.49 -7.06
N ILE A 54 -4.10 -5.66 -7.50
CA ILE A 54 -3.28 -5.96 -8.69
C ILE A 54 -2.46 -7.22 -8.47
N LEU A 55 -1.81 -7.35 -7.31
CA LEU A 55 -1.02 -8.53 -6.96
C LEU A 55 -1.90 -9.78 -6.80
N GLY A 56 -3.10 -9.65 -6.23
CA GLY A 56 -4.12 -10.70 -6.18
C GLY A 56 -4.46 -11.24 -7.57
N LEU A 57 -4.76 -10.33 -8.50
CA LEU A 57 -5.05 -10.66 -9.90
C LEU A 57 -3.86 -11.34 -10.60
N VAL A 58 -2.66 -10.77 -10.47
CA VAL A 58 -1.47 -11.21 -11.22
C VAL A 58 -0.87 -12.50 -10.66
N LEU A 59 -0.77 -12.63 -9.33
CA LEU A 59 -0.09 -13.77 -8.70
C LEU A 59 -1.05 -14.94 -8.46
N PHE A 60 -2.32 -14.67 -8.16
CA PHE A 60 -3.30 -15.71 -7.80
C PHE A 60 -4.36 -15.93 -8.88
N GLY A 61 -4.40 -15.12 -9.94
CA GLY A 61 -5.39 -15.24 -11.02
C GLY A 61 -6.82 -14.94 -10.58
N GLU A 62 -6.97 -14.21 -9.47
CA GLU A 62 -8.26 -13.96 -8.84
C GLU A 62 -9.08 -12.99 -9.70
N ARG A 63 -10.26 -13.42 -10.15
CA ARG A 63 -11.10 -12.59 -11.03
C ARG A 63 -11.82 -11.52 -10.21
N PRO A 64 -11.59 -10.23 -10.48
CA PRO A 64 -12.16 -9.17 -9.69
C PRO A 64 -13.63 -9.03 -10.02
N ASP A 65 -14.47 -9.17 -9.00
CA ASP A 65 -15.91 -8.97 -9.07
C ASP A 65 -16.27 -7.48 -9.23
N LEU A 66 -17.51 -7.17 -9.56
CA LEU A 66 -17.98 -5.80 -9.83
C LEU A 66 -17.67 -4.84 -8.67
N TRP A 67 -17.71 -5.33 -7.43
CA TRP A 67 -17.38 -4.56 -6.23
C TRP A 67 -15.92 -4.12 -6.15
N ILE A 68 -14.99 -4.94 -6.67
CA ILE A 68 -13.56 -4.60 -6.70
C ILE A 68 -13.31 -3.48 -7.72
N TRP A 69 -13.98 -3.53 -8.87
CA TRP A 69 -13.93 -2.44 -9.86
C TRP A 69 -14.49 -1.12 -9.31
N LEU A 70 -15.61 -1.19 -8.60
CA LEU A 70 -16.22 -0.03 -7.93
C LEU A 70 -15.30 0.57 -6.87
N GLY A 71 -14.76 -0.27 -5.99
CA GLY A 71 -13.79 0.17 -4.98
C GLY A 71 -12.52 0.76 -5.60
N GLY A 72 -11.99 0.11 -6.63
CA GLY A 72 -10.83 0.57 -7.38
C GLY A 72 -11.05 1.95 -8.01
N ALA A 73 -12.21 2.19 -8.62
CA ALA A 73 -12.57 3.48 -9.20
C ALA A 73 -12.62 4.60 -8.13
N VAL A 74 -13.21 4.33 -6.96
CA VAL A 74 -13.27 5.28 -5.84
C VAL A 74 -11.87 5.61 -5.32
N ILE A 75 -10.99 4.60 -5.19
CA ILE A 75 -9.62 4.80 -4.71
C ILE A 75 -8.82 5.63 -5.71
N VAL A 76 -8.86 5.28 -7.01
CA VAL A 76 -8.17 6.04 -8.06
C VAL A 76 -8.67 7.48 -8.13
N GLY A 77 -9.98 7.69 -8.05
CA GLY A 77 -10.58 9.03 -8.01
C GLY A 77 -10.10 9.85 -6.80
N SER A 78 -10.08 9.24 -5.61
CA SER A 78 -9.62 9.89 -4.38
C SER A 78 -8.12 10.21 -4.43
N ALA A 79 -7.29 9.26 -4.90
CA ALA A 79 -5.85 9.46 -5.05
C ALA A 79 -5.52 10.60 -6.03
N THR A 80 -6.22 10.63 -7.16
CA THR A 80 -6.09 11.70 -8.17
C THR A 80 -6.49 13.05 -7.58
N TRP A 81 -7.61 13.11 -6.83
CA TRP A 81 -8.07 14.33 -6.18
C TRP A 81 -7.07 14.85 -5.13
N MET A 82 -6.51 13.97 -4.29
CA MET A 82 -5.49 14.35 -3.30
C MET A 82 -4.21 14.86 -3.97
N ALA A 83 -3.72 14.17 -5.01
CA ALA A 83 -2.55 14.63 -5.76
C ALA A 83 -2.76 16.04 -6.37
N HIS A 84 -3.96 16.33 -6.87
CA HIS A 84 -4.31 17.66 -7.35
C HIS A 84 -4.34 18.72 -6.23
N GLN A 85 -4.77 18.36 -5.01
CA GLN A 85 -4.74 19.27 -3.88
C GLN A 85 -3.31 19.57 -3.41
N GLU A 86 -2.44 18.57 -3.36
CA GLU A 86 -1.02 18.70 -3.00
C GLU A 86 -0.29 19.67 -3.94
N VAL A 87 -0.51 19.54 -5.24
CA VAL A 87 0.05 20.47 -6.25
C VAL A 87 -0.44 21.90 -6.01
N ARG A 88 -1.67 22.06 -5.51
CA ARG A 88 -2.27 23.37 -5.24
C ARG A 88 -1.79 23.98 -3.93
N SER A 89 -1.48 23.18 -2.90
CA SER A 89 -0.91 23.66 -1.63
C SER A 89 0.54 24.09 -1.80
N ILE A 90 1.37 23.31 -2.50
CA ILE A 90 2.78 23.65 -2.81
C ILE A 90 2.87 24.97 -3.59
N ARG A 91 1.90 25.22 -4.48
CA ARG A 91 1.85 26.45 -5.28
C ARG A 91 1.47 27.68 -4.45
N ARG A 92 0.76 27.50 -3.33
CA ARG A 92 0.34 28.58 -2.43
C ARG A 92 1.46 29.02 -1.50
N ASP A 93 2.27 28.09 -0.99
CA ASP A 93 3.44 28.39 -0.14
C ASP A 93 4.56 29.14 -0.87
N ARG A 94 4.70 28.93 -2.19
CA ARG A 94 5.66 29.68 -3.02
C ARG A 94 5.27 31.14 -3.28
N GLN A 95 4.02 31.52 -3.06
CA GLN A 95 3.52 32.86 -3.37
C GLN A 95 3.54 33.79 -2.13
N THR A 96 3.69 33.22 -0.93
CA THR A 96 3.81 33.92 0.36
C THR A 96 5.26 34.13 0.83
N ARG A 97 6.24 33.67 0.04
CA ARG A 97 7.68 33.95 0.21
C ARG A 97 8.14 34.94 -0.85
#